data_AF-M0MR87-F1
#
_entry.id   AF-M0MR87-F1
#
_cell.length_a   1.000
_cell.length_b   1.000
_cell.length_c   1.000
_cell.angle_alpha   90.00
_cell.angle_beta   90.00
_cell.angle_gamma   90.00
#
_symmetry.space_group_name_H-M   'P 1'
#
loop_
_entity.id
_entity.type
_entity.pdbx_description
1 polymer ?
#
loop_
_entity_poly.entity_id
_entity_poly.type
_entity_poly.pdbx_seq_one_letter_code
_entity_poly.pdbx_strand_id
1 'polypeptide(L)'
;MNYPQRIIGGQYIGVIAGFVAFHLIVGNIDPTVSPALSLGVLRQVFSSFAAALLLTFGMYLGDVQHPPAYATTLIVSLGYLTSPRSVGVFMLAVLIMVGIHETIGKRGPIWSLPYEQDE
;
A
#
# COMPACT_ATOMS: atom_id res chain seq x y z
N MET A 1 -9.63 11.05 12.93
CA MET A 1 -9.29 11.14 11.49
C MET A 1 -10.41 10.49 10.70
N ASN A 2 -10.95 11.15 9.67
CA ASN A 2 -12.08 10.61 8.91
C ASN A 2 -11.62 9.46 7.99
N TYR A 3 -12.52 8.56 7.61
CA TYR A 3 -12.19 7.36 6.82
C TYR A 3 -11.34 7.64 5.55
N PRO A 4 -11.60 8.70 4.75
CA PRO A 4 -10.76 9.07 3.61
C PRO A 4 -9.31 9.36 3.97
N GLN A 5 -9.10 10.03 5.10
CA GLN A 5 -7.76 10.41 5.56
C GLN A 5 -6.98 9.17 6.02
N ARG A 6 -7.65 8.18 6.62
CA ARG A 6 -7.05 6.89 6.97
C ARG A 6 -6.62 6.12 5.71
N ILE A 7 -7.46 6.09 4.68
CA ILE A 7 -7.10 5.48 3.38
C ILE A 7 -5.86 6.17 2.81
N ILE A 8 -5.92 7.48 2.59
CA ILE A 8 -4.83 8.23 1.94
C ILE A 8 -3.55 8.13 2.76
N GLY A 9 -3.63 8.30 4.08
CA GLY A 9 -2.48 8.25 4.98
C GLY A 9 -1.84 6.87 5.02
N GLY A 10 -2.63 5.81 5.20
CA GLY A 10 -2.13 4.44 5.19
C GLY A 10 -1.48 4.07 3.86
N GLN A 11 -2.08 4.52 2.75
CA GLN A 11 -1.59 4.27 1.40
C GLN A 11 -0.30 5.01 1.09
N TYR A 12 -0.20 6.26 1.54
CA TYR A 12 1.02 7.04 1.46
C TYR A 12 2.16 6.40 2.25
N ILE A 13 1.93 6.04 3.52
CA ILE A 13 2.94 5.36 4.35
C ILE A 13 3.37 4.04 3.71
N GLY A 14 2.42 3.24 3.22
CA GLY A 14 2.70 1.95 2.59
C GLY A 14 3.58 2.05 1.35
N VAL A 15 3.26 2.97 0.45
CA VAL A 15 4.06 3.15 -0.76
C VAL A 15 5.45 3.70 -0.43
N ILE A 16 5.57 4.65 0.48
CA ILE A 16 6.87 5.19 0.87
C ILE A 16 7.72 4.12 1.58
N ALA A 17 7.14 3.37 2.52
CA ALA A 17 7.84 2.29 3.21
C ALA A 17 8.32 1.21 2.23
N GLY A 18 7.45 0.79 1.30
CA GLY A 18 7.80 -0.19 0.28
C GLY A 18 8.87 0.34 -0.68
N PHE A 19 8.76 1.59 -1.11
CA PHE A 19 9.69 2.21 -2.05
C PHE A 19 11.09 2.36 -1.45
N VAL A 20 11.16 2.84 -0.20
CA VAL A 20 12.43 2.99 0.54
C VAL A 20 13.07 1.62 0.78
N ALA A 21 12.30 0.63 1.24
CA ALA A 21 12.83 -0.73 1.46
C ALA A 21 13.38 -1.35 0.18
N PHE A 22 12.66 -1.25 -0.94
CA PHE A 22 13.10 -1.77 -2.22
C PHE A 22 14.43 -1.14 -2.66
N HIS A 23 14.55 0.19 -2.63
CA HIS A 23 15.75 0.88 -3.09
C HIS A 23 16.97 0.61 -2.19
N LEU A 24 16.77 0.46 -0.88
CA LEU A 24 17.85 0.21 0.06
C LEU A 24 18.30 -1.26 0.11
N ILE A 25 17.38 -2.21 -0.06
CA ILE A 25 17.65 -3.64 0.15
C ILE A 25 17.79 -4.40 -1.17
N VAL A 26 16.95 -4.13 -2.15
CA VAL A 26 16.90 -4.86 -3.43
C VAL A 26 17.75 -4.14 -4.49
N GLY A 27 17.53 -2.84 -4.68
CA GLY A 27 18.21 -2.04 -5.70
C GLY A 27 17.58 -2.20 -7.08
N ASN A 28 18.21 -2.98 -7.96
CA ASN A 28 17.83 -3.11 -9.38
C ASN A 28 17.64 -4.57 -9.82
N ILE A 29 16.87 -5.33 -9.06
CA ILE A 29 16.50 -6.70 -9.45
C ILE A 29 15.15 -6.64 -10.16
N ASP A 30 15.07 -7.23 -11.35
CA ASP A 30 13.80 -7.44 -12.03
C ASP A 30 13.06 -8.62 -11.35
N PRO A 31 11.90 -8.37 -10.72
CA PRO A 31 11.16 -9.40 -10.01
C PRO A 31 10.64 -10.51 -10.94
N THR A 32 10.52 -10.27 -12.24
CA THR A 32 9.87 -11.18 -13.18
C THR A 32 10.79 -12.28 -13.71
N VAL A 33 12.10 -12.09 -13.62
CA VAL A 33 13.12 -13.00 -14.16
C VAL A 33 13.98 -13.66 -13.07
N SER A 34 13.68 -13.39 -11.80
CA SER A 34 14.44 -13.91 -10.67
C SER A 34 14.18 -15.40 -10.48
N PRO A 35 15.21 -16.28 -10.53
CA PRO A 35 15.02 -17.71 -10.32
C PRO A 35 14.50 -17.99 -8.90
N ALA A 36 13.61 -18.99 -8.78
CA ALA A 36 13.12 -19.45 -7.49
C ALA A 36 14.28 -19.89 -6.59
N LEU A 37 14.14 -19.63 -5.28
CA LEU A 37 15.16 -19.92 -4.25
C LEU A 37 16.53 -19.26 -4.49
N SER A 38 16.58 -18.20 -5.29
CA SER A 38 17.79 -17.40 -5.46
C SER A 38 18.00 -16.39 -4.32
N LEU A 39 19.24 -15.94 -4.16
CA LEU A 39 19.58 -14.87 -3.23
C LEU A 39 18.83 -13.55 -3.56
N GLY A 40 18.51 -13.31 -4.83
CA GLY A 40 17.70 -12.16 -5.26
C GLY A 40 16.30 -12.19 -4.67
N VAL A 41 15.63 -13.35 -4.76
CA VAL A 41 14.30 -13.54 -4.14
C VAL A 41 14.36 -13.41 -2.62
N LEU A 42 15.42 -13.94 -1.98
CA LEU A 42 15.59 -13.79 -0.53
C LEU A 42 15.71 -12.31 -0.11
N ARG A 43 16.45 -11.50 -0.88
CA ARG A 43 16.55 -10.05 -0.66
C ARG A 43 15.20 -9.35 -0.84
N GLN A 44 14.40 -9.76 -1.83
CA GLN A 44 13.04 -9.23 -2.02
C GLN A 44 12.12 -9.57 -0.86
N VAL A 45 12.14 -10.81 -0.35
CA VAL A 45 11.37 -11.21 0.84
C VAL A 45 11.79 -10.36 2.05
N PHE A 46 13.09 -10.17 2.25
CA PHE A 46 13.59 -9.34 3.34
C PHE A 46 13.17 -7.87 3.20
N SER A 47 13.20 -7.32 1.98
CA SER A 47 12.68 -6.00 1.65
C SER A 47 11.20 -5.87 2.01
N SER A 48 10.38 -6.83 1.61
CA SER A 48 8.94 -6.85 1.93
C SER A 48 8.64 -6.96 3.41
N PHE A 49 9.42 -7.78 4.14
CA PHE A 49 9.29 -7.87 5.58
C PHE A 49 9.63 -6.55 6.28
N ALA A 50 10.76 -5.92 5.90
CA ALA A 50 11.17 -4.63 6.45
C ALA A 50 10.14 -3.53 6.14
N ALA A 51 9.62 -3.49 4.91
CA ALA A 51 8.57 -2.57 4.49
C ALA A 51 7.28 -2.76 5.30
N ALA A 52 6.86 -4.00 5.55
CA ALA A 52 5.68 -4.30 6.34
C ALA A 52 5.83 -3.83 7.79
N LEU A 53 7.00 -4.00 8.41
CA LEU A 53 7.26 -3.48 9.76
C LEU A 53 7.19 -1.95 9.80
N LEU A 54 7.84 -1.28 8.85
CA LEU A 54 7.80 0.18 8.71
C LEU A 54 6.38 0.69 8.50
N LEU A 55 5.60 0.00 7.65
CA LEU A 55 4.19 0.31 7.42
C LEU A 55 3.39 0.21 8.70
N THR A 56 3.47 -0.93 9.39
CA THR A 56 2.73 -1.17 10.64
C THR A 56 3.04 -0.07 11.63
N PHE A 57 4.33 0.19 11.87
CA PHE A 57 4.74 1.24 12.81
C PHE A 57 4.23 2.62 12.39
N GLY A 58 4.38 2.99 11.11
CA GLY A 58 3.94 4.27 10.59
C GLY A 58 2.43 4.47 10.69
N MET A 59 1.64 3.46 10.37
CA MET A 59 0.18 3.52 10.48
C MET A 59 -0.30 3.65 11.92
N TYR A 60 0.34 2.94 12.85
CA TYR A 60 0.02 3.06 14.27
C TYR A 60 0.39 4.43 14.81
N LEU A 61 1.56 4.97 14.43
CA LEU A 61 2.01 6.28 14.88
C LEU A 61 1.14 7.41 14.29
N GLY A 62 0.64 7.24 13.07
CA GLY A 62 -0.21 8.21 12.38
C GLY A 62 -1.72 8.05 12.63
N ASP A 63 -2.17 7.01 13.34
CA ASP A 63 -3.59 6.62 13.45
C ASP A 63 -4.31 6.52 12.08
N VAL A 64 -3.59 6.00 11.08
CA VAL A 64 -4.05 5.86 9.68
C VAL A 64 -4.10 4.40 9.24
N GLN A 65 -4.54 3.52 10.15
CA GLN A 65 -4.68 2.09 9.87
C GLN A 65 -5.60 1.88 8.66
N HIS A 66 -5.03 1.28 7.62
CA HIS A 66 -5.74 0.92 6.40
C HIS A 66 -5.24 -0.45 5.94
N PRO A 67 -5.89 -1.55 6.35
CA PRO A 67 -5.44 -2.91 6.05
C PRO A 67 -5.15 -3.18 4.55
N PRO A 68 -5.87 -2.60 3.57
CA PRO A 68 -5.52 -2.77 2.16
C PRO A 68 -4.12 -2.26 1.77
N ALA A 69 -3.50 -1.36 2.52
CA ALA A 69 -2.17 -0.84 2.20
C ALA A 69 -1.04 -1.85 2.38
N TYR A 70 -1.25 -2.95 3.11
CA TYR A 70 -0.25 -4.03 3.21
C TYR A 70 0.03 -4.64 1.83
N ALA A 71 -1.02 -4.92 1.05
CA ALA A 71 -0.88 -5.54 -0.27
C ALA A 71 -0.04 -4.67 -1.22
N THR A 72 -0.34 -3.37 -1.29
CA THR A 72 0.43 -2.44 -2.13
C THR A 72 1.85 -2.28 -1.65
N THR A 73 2.09 -2.28 -0.33
CA THR A 73 3.44 -2.20 0.23
C THR A 73 4.28 -3.39 -0.20
N LEU A 74 3.68 -4.59 -0.24
CA LEU A 74 4.33 -5.78 -0.79
C LEU A 74 4.64 -5.62 -2.28
N ILE A 75 3.68 -5.15 -3.10
CA ILE A 75 3.90 -4.91 -4.53
C ILE A 75 5.09 -3.96 -4.76
N VAL A 76 5.15 -2.84 -4.03
CA VAL A 76 6.24 -1.86 -4.16
C VAL A 76 7.57 -2.44 -3.67
N SER A 77 7.59 -3.04 -2.47
CA SER A 77 8.82 -3.57 -1.84
C SER A 77 9.45 -4.77 -2.56
N LEU A 78 8.64 -5.53 -3.31
CA LEU A 78 9.10 -6.61 -4.19
C LEU A 78 9.74 -6.10 -5.48
N GLY A 79 9.46 -4.85 -5.88
CA GLY A 79 10.02 -4.24 -7.07
C GLY A 79 9.10 -4.16 -8.28
N TYR A 80 7.77 -4.27 -8.10
CA TYR A 80 6.83 -4.10 -9.21
C TYR A 80 6.47 -2.62 -9.49
N LEU A 81 6.76 -1.72 -8.55
CA LEU A 81 6.49 -0.28 -8.67
C LEU A 81 7.71 0.56 -8.22
N THR A 82 8.76 0.58 -9.05
CA THR A 82 10.09 1.09 -8.65
C THR A 82 10.37 2.53 -9.09
N SER A 83 9.55 3.09 -9.98
CA SER A 83 9.74 4.45 -10.49
C SER A 83 9.03 5.49 -9.61
N PRO A 84 9.69 6.61 -9.23
CA PRO A 84 9.04 7.73 -8.55
C PRO A 84 7.83 8.27 -9.30
N ARG A 85 7.89 8.27 -10.64
CA ARG A 85 6.77 8.70 -11.49
C ARG A 85 5.58 7.76 -11.35
N SER A 86 5.81 6.44 -11.36
CA SER A 86 4.76 5.45 -11.22
C SER A 86 4.12 5.49 -9.83
N VAL A 87 4.93 5.72 -8.78
CA VAL A 87 4.45 5.99 -7.41
C VAL A 87 3.58 7.24 -7.35
N GLY A 88 3.99 8.33 -7.99
CA GLY A 88 3.19 9.56 -8.05
C GLY A 88 1.85 9.36 -8.77
N VAL A 89 1.85 8.66 -9.89
CA VAL A 89 0.62 8.30 -10.63
C VAL A 89 -0.29 7.40 -9.78
N PHE A 90 0.27 6.42 -9.08
CA PHE A 90 -0.48 5.58 -8.16
C PHE A 90 -1.15 6.41 -7.06
N MET A 91 -0.42 7.31 -6.41
CA MET A 91 -1.00 8.16 -5.36
C MET A 91 -2.08 9.09 -5.91
N LEU A 92 -1.90 9.64 -7.11
CA LEU A 92 -2.94 10.42 -7.79
C LEU A 92 -4.21 9.58 -8.03
N ALA A 93 -4.06 8.34 -8.49
CA ALA A 93 -5.18 7.42 -8.68
C ALA A 93 -5.92 7.14 -7.37
N VAL A 94 -5.20 6.94 -6.26
CA VAL A 94 -5.81 6.78 -4.92
C VAL A 94 -6.62 8.02 -4.52
N LEU A 95 -6.08 9.21 -4.72
CA LEU A 95 -6.80 10.47 -4.40
C LEU A 95 -8.08 10.61 -5.22
N ILE A 96 -8.02 10.32 -6.52
CA ILE A 96 -9.19 10.34 -7.40
C ILE A 96 -10.21 9.29 -6.96
N MET A 97 -9.77 8.06 -6.67
CA MET A 97 -10.63 6.98 -6.20
C MET A 97 -11.36 7.35 -4.90
N VAL A 98 -10.63 7.90 -3.93
CA VAL A 98 -11.20 8.37 -2.65
C VAL A 98 -12.19 9.51 -2.90
N GLY A 99 -11.88 10.46 -3.79
CA GLY A 99 -12.79 11.54 -4.16
C GLY A 99 -14.09 11.04 -4.80
N ILE A 100 -14.00 10.05 -5.69
CA ILE A 100 -15.18 9.40 -6.30
C ILE A 100 -15.99 8.68 -5.23
N HIS A 101 -15.34 7.89 -4.37
CA HIS A 101 -16.01 7.14 -3.30
C HIS A 101 -16.73 8.09 -2.34
N GLU A 102 -16.11 9.19 -1.93
CA GLU A 102 -16.72 10.21 -1.08
C GLU A 102 -17.90 10.90 -1.78
N THR A 103 -17.81 11.15 -3.08
CA THR A 103 -18.88 11.82 -3.84
C THR A 103 -20.10 10.91 -4.02
N ILE A 104 -19.87 9.61 -4.25
CA ILE A 104 -20.94 8.62 -4.45
C ILE A 104 -21.49 8.13 -3.11
N GLY A 105 -20.64 7.85 -2.13
CA GLY A 105 -21.03 7.33 -0.81
C GLY A 105 -21.90 8.30 -0.02
N LYS A 106 -21.75 9.61 -0.24
CA LYS A 106 -22.67 10.64 0.28
C LYS A 106 -24.10 10.54 -0.28
N ARG A 107 -24.34 9.76 -1.35
CA ARG A 107 -25.67 9.55 -1.95
C ARG A 107 -26.45 8.37 -1.34
N GLY A 108 -26.02 7.83 -0.21
CA GLY A 108 -26.68 6.72 0.50
C GLY A 108 -26.22 5.34 -0.01
N PRO A 109 -26.39 4.27 0.81
CA PRO A 109 -25.86 2.96 0.47
C PRO A 109 -26.60 2.36 -0.72
N ILE A 110 -25.88 2.09 -1.81
CA ILE A 110 -26.35 1.24 -2.92
C ILE A 110 -26.37 -0.24 -2.49
N TRP A 111 -25.74 -0.56 -1.35
CA TRP A 111 -25.55 -1.91 -0.83
C TRP A 111 -25.61 -1.89 0.70
N SER A 112 -26.54 -2.63 1.29
CA SER A 112 -26.57 -2.92 2.73
C SER A 112 -25.59 -4.05 3.02
N LEU A 113 -24.56 -3.80 3.83
CA LEU A 113 -23.62 -4.85 4.22
C LEU A 113 -24.35 -5.91 5.07
N PRO A 114 -24.19 -7.23 4.81
CA PRO A 114 -24.86 -8.29 5.57
C PRO A 114 -24.60 -8.29 7.08
N TYR A 115 -23.61 -7.56 7.56
CA TYR A 115 -23.22 -7.48 8.97
C TYR A 115 -23.80 -6.25 9.69
N GLU A 116 -24.62 -5.46 9.01
CA GLU A 116 -25.29 -4.26 9.54
C GLU A 116 -26.70 -4.59 10.06
N GLN A 117 -27.08 -5.88 10.12
CA GLN A 117 -28.43 -6.35 10.49
C GLN A 117 -28.56 -6.80 11.95
N ASP A 118 -27.49 -6.75 12.74
CA ASP A 118 -27.45 -7.28 14.11
C ASP A 118 -27.15 -6.20 15.19
N GLU A 119 -27.72 -4.99 15.03
CA GLU A 119 -27.86 -4.00 16.13
C GLU A 119 -29.33 -3.70 16.44
#